data_AF-A0A7S3BD48-F1
#
_entry.id   AF-A0A7S3BD48-F1
#
_cell.length_a   1.000
_cell.length_b   1.000
_cell.length_c   1.000
_cell.angle_alpha   90.00
_cell.angle_beta   90.00
_cell.angle_gamma   90.00
#
_symmetry.space_group_name_H-M   'P 1'
#
loop_
_entity.id
_entity.type
_entity.pdbx_description
1 polymer ?
#
loop_
_entity_poly.entity_id
_entity_poly.type
_entity_poly.pdbx_seq_one_letter_code
_entity_poly.pdbx_strand_id
1 'polypeptide(L)'
;MPTARLAVRSSSPYEDRGDASAAGQFESVLGVAAEPAAVLSAVRRVWASAFSAHCVRYRAARRLPLLVRVAVVVMDLVPQVEAAGVAFSREPDAGVWRAAGPRLVITANYGLGESVVSGQVTPDSFFLSRPPVAAPAAALVSDGM
;
A
#
# COMPACT_ATOMS: atom_id res chain seq x y z
N MET A 1 -29.90 -5.57 1.90
CA MET A 1 -28.45 -5.71 1.64
C MET A 1 -27.81 -4.39 2.01
N PRO A 2 -26.74 -4.35 2.84
CA PRO A 2 -26.00 -3.12 3.04
C PRO A 2 -25.56 -2.60 1.66
N THR A 3 -25.74 -1.31 1.40
CA THR A 3 -25.36 -0.73 0.11
C THR A 3 -23.85 -0.90 -0.08
N ALA A 4 -23.45 -1.67 -1.08
CA ALA A 4 -22.04 -1.93 -1.36
C ALA A 4 -21.31 -0.59 -1.51
N ARG A 5 -20.25 -0.43 -0.72
CA ARG A 5 -19.34 0.71 -0.78
C ARG A 5 -18.05 0.26 -1.45
N LEU A 6 -17.45 1.16 -2.21
CA LEU A 6 -16.25 0.90 -2.98
C LEU A 6 -15.08 1.76 -2.46
N ALA A 7 -13.87 1.24 -2.65
CA ALA A 7 -12.63 1.98 -2.57
C ALA A 7 -12.09 2.18 -3.99
N VAL A 8 -11.74 3.43 -4.31
CA VAL A 8 -11.17 3.83 -5.59
C VAL A 8 -9.76 4.35 -5.34
N ARG A 9 -8.74 3.67 -5.84
CA ARG A 9 -7.33 3.95 -5.53
C ARG A 9 -6.49 4.15 -6.78
N SER A 10 -5.47 4.99 -6.68
CA SER A 10 -4.44 5.08 -7.71
C SER A 10 -3.63 3.79 -7.79
N SER A 11 -3.11 3.53 -8.98
CA SER A 11 -2.02 2.61 -9.20
C SER A 11 -1.17 3.15 -10.34
N SER A 12 0.09 3.44 -10.08
CA SER A 12 0.99 4.03 -11.08
C SER A 12 2.33 3.32 -11.11
N PRO A 13 2.91 3.03 -12.30
CA PRO A 13 4.24 2.43 -12.42
C PRO A 13 5.36 3.34 -11.89
N TYR A 14 5.03 4.59 -11.53
CA TYR A 14 5.94 5.54 -10.91
C TYR A 14 5.89 5.51 -9.37
N GLU A 15 4.96 4.77 -8.76
CA GLU A 15 4.88 4.59 -7.29
C GLU A 15 6.02 3.70 -6.76
N ASP A 16 6.46 2.73 -7.57
CA ASP A 16 7.34 1.63 -7.14
C ASP A 16 8.79 1.72 -7.66
N ARG A 17 9.26 2.92 -8.06
CA ARG A 17 10.65 3.04 -8.52
C ARG A 17 11.61 3.05 -7.33
N GLY A 18 12.63 2.19 -7.39
CA GLY A 18 13.56 1.91 -6.29
C GLY A 18 14.40 3.09 -5.80
N ASP A 19 14.42 4.21 -6.52
CA ASP A 19 15.09 5.47 -6.17
C ASP A 19 14.13 6.52 -5.56
N ALA A 20 12.82 6.25 -5.57
CA ALA A 20 11.78 7.21 -5.25
C ALA A 20 10.47 6.49 -4.95
N SER A 21 10.17 6.22 -3.67
CA SER A 21 8.82 5.87 -3.28
C SER A 21 7.94 7.10 -3.46
N ALA A 22 7.03 7.06 -4.43
CA ALA A 22 5.93 8.00 -4.56
C ALA A 22 4.70 7.50 -3.77
N ALA A 23 4.90 6.59 -2.80
CA ALA A 23 3.85 6.17 -1.89
C ALA A 23 3.22 7.40 -1.21
N GLY A 24 1.88 7.45 -1.24
CA GLY A 24 1.10 8.55 -0.66
C GLY A 24 1.04 9.84 -1.49
N GLN A 25 1.57 9.85 -2.73
CA GLN A 25 1.47 11.04 -3.61
C GLN A 25 0.06 11.21 -4.20
N PHE A 26 -0.61 10.11 -4.51
CA PHE A 26 -1.89 10.10 -5.18
C PHE A 26 -3.03 9.82 -4.18
N GLU A 27 -4.22 10.33 -4.48
CA GLU A 27 -5.38 10.19 -3.61
C GLU A 27 -6.03 8.80 -3.74
N SER A 28 -6.59 8.33 -2.62
CA SER A 28 -7.57 7.25 -2.57
C SER A 28 -8.90 7.81 -2.09
N VAL A 29 -10.02 7.31 -2.63
CA VAL A 29 -11.37 7.69 -2.21
C VAL A 29 -12.06 6.45 -1.65
N LEU A 30 -12.41 6.48 -0.38
CA LEU A 30 -13.10 5.39 0.32
C LEU A 30 -14.59 5.70 0.47
N GLY A 31 -15.41 4.66 0.66
CA GLY A 31 -16.84 4.82 0.95
C GLY A 31 -17.68 5.27 -0.25
N VAL A 32 -17.21 5.03 -1.47
CA VAL A 32 -17.90 5.44 -2.70
C VAL A 32 -19.15 4.57 -2.90
N ALA A 33 -20.30 5.18 -3.18
CA ALA A 33 -21.49 4.44 -3.54
C ALA A 33 -21.29 3.69 -4.87
N ALA A 34 -21.81 2.46 -4.99
CA ALA A 34 -21.69 1.65 -6.20
C ALA A 34 -22.49 2.16 -7.42
N GLU A 35 -22.90 3.43 -7.43
CA GLU A 35 -23.60 4.06 -8.54
C GLU A 35 -22.59 4.57 -9.58
N PRO A 36 -22.84 4.40 -10.90
CA PRO A 36 -21.90 4.79 -11.94
C PRO A 36 -21.42 6.24 -11.85
N ALA A 37 -22.31 7.18 -11.53
CA ALA A 37 -21.96 8.60 -11.40
C ALA A 37 -20.97 8.85 -10.24
N ALA A 38 -21.17 8.20 -9.09
CA ALA A 38 -20.30 8.32 -7.93
C ALA A 38 -18.91 7.71 -8.22
N VAL A 39 -18.88 6.53 -8.85
CA VAL A 39 -17.63 5.87 -9.26
C VAL A 39 -16.85 6.74 -10.26
N LEU A 40 -17.50 7.26 -11.31
CA LEU A 40 -16.86 8.13 -12.29
C LEU A 40 -16.32 9.43 -11.67
N SER A 41 -17.04 10.01 -10.70
CA SER A 41 -16.56 11.16 -9.93
C SER A 41 -15.28 10.82 -9.16
N ALA A 42 -15.29 9.70 -8.44
CA ALA A 42 -14.13 9.24 -7.66
C ALA A 42 -12.92 8.94 -8.56
N VAL A 43 -13.13 8.28 -9.71
CA VAL A 43 -12.06 8.02 -10.71
C VAL A 43 -11.43 9.31 -11.20
N ARG A 44 -12.24 10.32 -11.57
CA ARG A 44 -11.74 11.63 -12.00
C ARG A 44 -10.92 12.33 -10.92
N ARG A 45 -11.37 12.24 -9.65
CA ARG A 45 -10.63 12.78 -8.51
C ARG A 45 -9.28 12.12 -8.33
N VAL A 46 -9.22 10.78 -8.38
CA VAL A 46 -7.96 10.03 -8.30
C VAL A 46 -7.02 10.41 -9.44
N TRP A 47 -7.51 10.53 -10.68
CA TRP A 47 -6.68 11.01 -11.80
C TRP A 47 -6.20 12.44 -11.61
N ALA A 48 -7.06 13.35 -11.17
CA ALA A 48 -6.70 14.74 -10.93
C ALA A 48 -5.62 14.88 -9.84
N SER A 49 -5.61 13.99 -8.83
CA SER A 49 -4.60 13.99 -7.77
C SER A 49 -3.17 13.84 -8.30
N ALA A 50 -3.00 13.22 -9.47
CA ALA A 50 -1.72 13.11 -10.13
C ALA A 50 -1.12 14.48 -10.49
N PHE A 51 -1.94 15.51 -10.63
CA PHE A 51 -1.56 16.87 -10.96
C PHE A 51 -1.63 17.82 -9.75
N SER A 52 -1.75 17.28 -8.53
CA SER A 52 -1.67 18.08 -7.32
C SER A 52 -0.33 18.83 -7.22
N ALA A 53 -0.31 19.95 -6.49
CA ALA A 53 0.90 20.75 -6.33
C ALA A 53 2.07 19.94 -5.74
N HIS A 54 1.79 19.03 -4.80
CA HIS A 54 2.81 18.17 -4.20
C HIS A 54 3.38 17.17 -5.21
N CYS A 55 2.51 16.48 -5.96
CA CYS A 55 2.87 15.57 -7.05
C CYS A 55 3.77 16.24 -8.10
N VAL A 56 3.37 17.42 -8.57
CA VAL A 56 4.11 18.19 -9.58
C VAL A 56 5.47 18.63 -9.03
N ARG A 57 5.52 19.16 -7.81
CA ARG A 57 6.78 19.57 -7.16
C ARG A 57 7.73 18.39 -6.95
N TYR A 58 7.22 17.25 -6.51
CA TYR A 58 8.01 16.04 -6.30
C TYR A 58 8.68 15.58 -7.59
N ARG A 59 7.91 15.52 -8.68
CA ARG A 59 8.41 15.11 -10.00
C ARG A 59 9.39 16.13 -10.58
N ALA A 60 9.11 17.43 -10.46
CA ALA A 60 10.00 18.49 -10.90
C ALA A 60 11.36 18.42 -10.17
N ALA A 61 11.35 18.26 -8.84
CA ALA A 61 12.56 18.14 -8.03
C ALA A 61 13.43 16.92 -8.40
N ARG A 62 12.80 15.85 -8.89
CA ARG A 62 13.47 14.60 -9.30
C ARG A 62 13.69 14.48 -10.81
N ARG A 63 13.39 15.54 -11.57
CA ARG A 63 13.47 15.55 -13.05
C ARG A 63 12.68 14.40 -13.69
N LEU A 64 11.57 14.01 -13.08
CA LEU A 64 10.65 13.00 -13.60
C LEU A 64 9.65 13.65 -14.57
N PRO A 65 9.09 12.89 -15.54
CA PRO A 65 8.06 13.40 -16.45
C PRO A 65 6.85 13.98 -15.69
N LEU A 66 6.37 15.14 -16.11
CA LEU A 66 5.19 15.77 -15.49
C LEU A 66 3.88 15.07 -15.88
N LEU A 67 3.83 14.52 -17.10
CA LEU A 67 2.75 13.66 -17.55
C LEU A 67 3.00 12.24 -17.06
N VAL A 68 1.98 11.66 -16.43
CA VAL A 68 2.06 10.33 -15.84
C VAL A 68 0.84 9.50 -16.26
N ARG A 69 1.05 8.19 -16.36
CA ARG A 69 -0.04 7.23 -16.50
C ARG A 69 -0.44 6.73 -15.12
N VAL A 70 -1.71 6.82 -14.81
CA VAL A 70 -2.30 6.35 -13.56
C VAL A 70 -3.46 5.43 -13.91
N ALA A 71 -3.30 4.15 -13.58
CA ALA A 71 -4.43 3.23 -13.51
C ALA A 71 -5.24 3.52 -12.25
N VAL A 72 -6.53 3.20 -12.28
CA VAL A 72 -7.42 3.34 -11.13
C VAL A 72 -8.01 1.99 -10.79
N VAL A 73 -7.79 1.55 -9.55
CA VAL A 73 -8.34 0.31 -9.02
C VAL A 73 -9.65 0.62 -8.31
N VAL A 74 -10.72 -0.05 -8.71
CA VAL A 74 -12.01 0.00 -8.04
C VAL A 74 -12.24 -1.35 -7.39
N MET A 75 -12.45 -1.37 -6.08
CA MET A 75 -12.64 -2.59 -5.30
C MET A 75 -13.73 -2.41 -4.25
N ASP A 76 -14.32 -3.50 -3.79
CA ASP A 76 -15.22 -3.47 -2.66
C ASP A 76 -14.50 -2.94 -1.42
N LEU A 77 -15.14 -2.02 -0.71
CA LEU A 77 -14.70 -1.59 0.60
C LEU A 77 -15.12 -2.66 1.60
N VAL A 78 -14.16 -3.19 2.35
CA VAL A 78 -14.42 -4.17 3.41
C VAL A 78 -15.42 -3.56 4.41
N PRO A 79 -16.61 -4.16 4.60
CA PRO A 79 -17.58 -3.64 5.56
C PRO A 79 -17.20 -4.04 6.98
N GLN A 80 -17.70 -3.29 7.98
CA GLN A 80 -17.61 -3.64 9.40
C GLN A 80 -16.16 -3.91 9.89
N VAL A 81 -15.20 -3.12 9.40
CA VAL A 81 -13.79 -3.25 9.81
C VAL A 81 -13.61 -2.82 11.26
N GLU A 82 -13.23 -3.76 12.12
CA GLU A 82 -12.88 -3.48 13.51
C GLU A 82 -11.49 -2.87 13.62
N ALA A 83 -10.51 -3.41 12.90
CA ALA A 83 -9.14 -2.93 12.86
C ALA A 83 -8.49 -3.17 11.49
N ALA A 84 -7.51 -2.34 11.16
CA ALA A 84 -6.71 -2.45 9.94
C ALA A 84 -5.27 -2.03 10.21
N GLY A 85 -4.35 -2.42 9.33
CA GLY A 85 -2.93 -2.23 9.56
C GLY A 85 -2.05 -2.39 8.34
N VAL A 86 -0.75 -2.22 8.57
CA VAL A 86 0.34 -2.44 7.61
C VAL A 86 1.26 -3.50 8.18
N ALA A 87 1.69 -4.44 7.36
CA ALA A 87 2.65 -5.47 7.74
C ALA A 87 3.89 -5.38 6.86
N PHE A 88 5.07 -5.34 7.48
CA PHE A 88 6.33 -5.47 6.79
C PHE A 88 6.91 -6.85 7.08
N SER A 89 7.11 -7.63 6.02
CA SER A 89 7.67 -8.99 6.14
C SER A 89 9.12 -9.01 6.65
N ARG A 90 9.80 -7.85 6.60
CA ARG A 90 11.10 -7.56 7.18
C ARG A 90 11.05 -6.16 7.77
N GLU A 91 11.54 -6.00 8.99
CA GLU A 91 11.65 -4.70 9.65
C GLU A 91 12.41 -3.69 8.75
N PRO A 92 11.79 -2.54 8.40
CA PRO A 92 12.37 -1.59 7.44
C PRO A 92 13.54 -0.77 8.01
N ASP A 93 13.54 -0.48 9.32
CA ASP A 93 14.62 0.25 10.03
C ASP A 93 15.25 -0.63 11.11
N ALA A 94 16.17 -1.51 10.70
CA ALA A 94 16.90 -2.38 11.63
C ALA A 94 18.10 -1.66 12.29
N GLY A 95 17.87 -0.56 13.02
CA GLY A 95 18.84 -0.05 14.00
C GLY A 95 18.92 -0.96 15.23
N VAL A 96 20.09 -1.08 15.90
CA VAL A 96 20.45 -1.80 17.18
C VAL A 96 20.01 -3.27 17.36
N TRP A 97 19.01 -3.74 16.63
CA TRP A 97 18.24 -4.95 16.84
C TRP A 97 18.65 -6.12 15.93
N ARG A 98 19.71 -5.93 15.14
CA ARG A 98 20.31 -6.94 14.24
C ARG A 98 20.74 -8.23 14.96
N ALA A 99 20.96 -8.18 16.27
CA ALA A 99 21.37 -9.34 17.06
C ALA A 99 20.30 -10.45 17.16
N ALA A 100 19.01 -10.14 16.92
CA ALA A 100 17.90 -11.08 17.10
C ALA A 100 17.35 -11.71 15.81
N GLY A 101 17.99 -11.45 14.64
CA GLY A 101 17.52 -11.96 13.35
C GLY A 101 16.38 -11.13 12.71
N PRO A 102 15.95 -11.48 11.48
CA PRO A 102 14.93 -10.72 10.75
C PRO A 102 13.56 -10.86 11.43
N ARG A 103 12.96 -9.72 11.81
CA ARG A 103 11.62 -9.65 12.39
C ARG A 103 10.61 -9.21 11.35
N LEU A 104 9.40 -9.75 11.46
CA LEU A 104 8.19 -9.22 10.81
C LEU A 104 7.57 -8.20 11.77
N VAL A 105 7.09 -7.08 11.24
CA VAL A 105 6.40 -6.06 12.04
C VAL A 105 5.01 -5.80 11.48
N ILE A 106 4.02 -5.73 12.37
CA ILE A 106 2.63 -5.36 12.05
C ILE A 106 2.29 -4.11 12.85
N THR A 107 1.82 -3.06 12.17
CA THR A 107 1.23 -1.88 12.80
C THR A 107 -0.26 -1.87 12.57
N ALA A 108 -1.09 -1.72 13.60
CA ALA A 108 -2.55 -1.76 13.47
C ALA A 108 -3.24 -0.68 14.31
N ASN A 109 -4.44 -0.27 13.88
CA ASN A 109 -5.32 0.61 14.63
C ASN A 109 -6.79 0.25 14.36
N TYR A 110 -7.69 0.71 15.23
CA TYR A 110 -9.12 0.51 15.05
C TYR A 110 -9.66 1.25 13.81
N GLY A 111 -10.66 0.65 13.17
CA GLY A 111 -11.31 1.18 11.97
C GLY A 111 -10.53 0.96 10.68
N LEU A 112 -10.77 1.82 9.69
CA LEU A 112 -10.19 1.68 8.35
C LEU A 112 -8.67 1.92 8.34
N GLY A 113 -7.99 1.27 7.40
CA GLY A 113 -6.52 1.34 7.27
C GLY A 113 -5.97 2.73 6.99
N GLU A 114 -6.81 3.68 6.57
CA GLU A 114 -6.43 5.09 6.40
C GLU A 114 -5.92 5.71 7.72
N SER A 115 -6.45 5.25 8.87
CA SER A 115 -6.02 5.71 10.19
C SER A 115 -4.54 5.39 10.47
N VAL A 116 -4.03 4.29 9.93
CA VAL A 116 -2.64 3.85 10.11
C VAL A 116 -1.69 4.53 9.12
N VAL A 117 -2.14 4.72 7.87
CA VAL A 117 -1.28 5.27 6.80
C VAL A 117 -1.23 6.80 6.79
N SER A 118 -2.19 7.48 7.40
CA SER A 118 -2.25 8.95 7.44
C SER A 118 -1.29 9.59 8.45
N GLY A 119 -0.72 8.80 9.36
CA GLY A 119 0.16 9.27 10.44
C GLY A 119 -0.54 10.18 11.46
N GLN A 120 -1.87 10.30 11.41
CA GLN A 120 -2.65 11.14 12.34
C GLN A 120 -2.86 10.47 13.70
N VAL A 121 -2.68 9.14 13.77
CA VAL A 121 -2.83 8.35 14.99
C VAL A 121 -1.63 7.43 15.13
N THR A 122 -1.18 7.20 16.36
CA THR A 122 -0.12 6.23 16.67
C THR A 122 -0.72 4.83 16.71
N PRO A 123 -0.35 3.91 15.79
CA PRO A 123 -0.84 2.54 15.80
C PRO A 123 -0.10 1.67 16.83
N ASP A 124 -0.74 0.60 17.28
CA ASP A 124 -0.07 -0.47 18.02
C ASP A 124 0.91 -1.20 17.11
N SER A 125 2.03 -1.69 17.66
CA SER A 125 3.10 -2.36 16.91
C SER A 125 3.41 -3.74 17.48
N PHE A 126 3.37 -4.77 16.64
CA PHE A 126 3.63 -6.16 16.98
C PHE A 126 4.87 -6.65 16.24
N PHE A 127 5.86 -7.16 16.98
CA PHE A 127 7.10 -7.71 16.42
C PHE A 127 7.08 -9.23 16.52
N LEU A 128 7.24 -9.89 15.37
CA LEU A 128 7.11 -11.33 15.22
C LEU A 128 8.42 -11.93 14.70
N SER A 129 8.91 -12.96 15.39
CA SER A 129 10.05 -13.76 14.95
C SER A 129 9.61 -14.72 13.84
N ARG A 130 10.39 -14.79 12.76
CA ARG A 130 10.13 -15.76 11.69
C ARG A 130 10.73 -17.11 12.08
N PRO A 131 9.96 -18.20 12.17
CA PRO A 131 10.54 -19.53 12.32
C PRO A 131 11.38 -19.86 11.08
N PRO A 132 12.46 -20.65 11.20
CA PRO A 132 13.25 -21.05 10.05
C PRO A 132 12.35 -21.78 9.04
N VAL A 133 12.31 -21.28 7.81
CA VAL A 133 11.67 -22.01 6.71
C VAL A 133 12.58 -23.20 6.40
N ALA A 134 12.08 -24.43 6.51
CA ALA A 134 12.85 -25.61 6.11
C ALA A 134 13.33 -25.41 4.67
N ALA A 135 14.62 -25.62 4.43
CA ALA A 135 15.16 -25.53 3.08
C ALA A 135 14.33 -26.46 2.17
N PRO A 136 13.95 -26.03 0.96
CA PRO A 136 13.32 -26.94 0.02
C PRO A 136 14.25 -28.14 -0.13
N ALA A 137 13.71 -29.35 0.06
CA ALA A 137 14.47 -30.58 -0.12
C ALA A 137 15.16 -30.49 -1.48
N ALA A 138 16.48 -30.68 -1.51
CA ALA A 138 17.25 -30.64 -2.74
C ALA A 138 16.53 -31.53 -3.76
N ALA A 139 16.04 -30.93 -4.84
CA ALA A 139 15.48 -31.71 -5.93
C ALA A 139 16.61 -32.62 -6.40
N LEU A 140 16.46 -33.92 -6.17
CA LEU A 140 17.29 -34.94 -6.79
C LEU A 140 17.02 -34.84 -8.28
N VAL A 141 17.80 -34.01 -8.96
CA VAL A 141 17.96 -34.11 -10.41
C VAL A 141 18.71 -35.42 -10.62
N SER A 142 17.98 -36.48 -10.97
CA SER A 142 18.63 -37.68 -11.48
C SER A 142 19.16 -37.31 -12.86
N ASP A 143 20.47 -37.17 -12.99
CA ASP A 143 21.13 -37.16 -14.30
C ASP A 143 20.86 -38.53 -14.94
N GLY A 144 19.86 -38.56 -15.82
CA GLY A 144 19.53 -39.72 -16.64
C GLY A 144 20.58 -39.88 -17.73
N MET A 145 21.16 -41.08 -17.78
CA MET A 145 22.01 -41.61 -18.86
C MET A 145 21.18 -41.98 -20.09
#